data_AF-A0A9P3IE77-F1
#
_entry.id   AF-A0A9P3IE77-F1
#
_cell.length_a   1.000
_cell.length_b   1.000
_cell.length_c   1.000
_cell.angle_alpha   90.00
_cell.angle_beta   90.00
_cell.angle_gamma   90.00
#
_symmetry.space_group_name_H-M   'P 1'
#
loop_
_entity.id
_entity.type
_entity.pdbx_description
1 polymer ?
#
loop_
_entity_poly.entity_id
_entity_poly.type
_entity_poly.pdbx_seq_one_letter_code
_entity_poly.pdbx_strand_id
1 'polypeptide(L)'
;MPAPVLRLPTFMCTNGHGFIDVLKVDVEGVEFDICDDWLRMGTPLPVGQVLLEFHDRLLRDGKVRKRACYEAMAREGFTEVYVSRNKEEVTFARLAIVGNISKI
;
A
#
# COMPACT_ATOMS: atom_id res chain seq x y z
N MET A 1 -15.38 -15.90 17.94
CA MET A 1 -13.92 -15.98 18.23
C MET A 1 -13.24 -14.90 17.41
N PRO A 2 -12.36 -14.06 17.98
CA PRO A 2 -11.60 -13.10 17.19
C PRO A 2 -10.65 -13.82 16.23
N ALA A 3 -10.52 -13.32 15.01
CA ALA A 3 -9.52 -13.81 14.07
C ALA A 3 -8.13 -13.24 14.42
N PRO A 4 -7.03 -14.00 14.24
CA PRO A 4 -5.69 -13.47 14.45
C PRO A 4 -5.36 -12.40 13.41
N VAL A 5 -4.74 -11.30 13.85
CA VAL A 5 -4.21 -10.26 12.97
C VAL A 5 -2.74 -10.55 12.71
N LEU A 6 -2.37 -10.71 11.44
CA LEU A 6 -1.00 -10.96 11.02
C LEU A 6 -0.44 -9.73 10.31
N ARG A 7 0.84 -9.41 10.56
CA ARG A 7 1.56 -8.40 9.79
C ARG A 7 2.00 -9.00 8.45
N LEU A 8 2.17 -8.14 7.44
CA LEU A 8 2.60 -8.57 6.11
C LEU A 8 3.89 -9.42 6.13
N PRO A 9 4.96 -9.09 6.89
CA PRO A 9 6.16 -9.93 6.95
C PRO A 9 5.89 -11.34 7.47
N THR A 10 4.99 -11.48 8.45
CA THR A 10 4.59 -12.79 8.99
C THR A 10 3.84 -13.59 7.93
N PHE A 11 2.93 -12.95 7.19
CA PHE A 11 2.18 -13.59 6.11
C PHE A 11 3.10 -14.04 4.98
N MET A 12 4.04 -13.18 4.55
CA MET A 12 5.04 -13.50 3.53
C MET A 12 5.93 -14.66 3.96
N CYS A 13 6.47 -14.63 5.18
CA CYS A 13 7.32 -15.70 5.71
C CYS A 13 6.58 -17.04 5.78
N THR A 14 5.35 -17.05 6.30
CA THR A 14 4.54 -18.27 6.43
C THR A 14 4.24 -18.92 5.07
N ASN A 15 4.12 -18.11 4.01
CA ASN A 15 3.81 -18.58 2.66
C ASN A 15 5.07 -18.69 1.76
N GLY A 16 6.28 -18.46 2.28
CA GLY A 16 7.53 -18.58 1.51
C GLY A 16 7.76 -17.48 0.47
N HIS A 17 7.14 -16.30 0.63
CA HIS A 17 7.33 -15.17 -0.28
C HIS A 17 8.49 -14.27 0.17
N GLY A 18 9.46 -14.05 -0.72
CA GLY A 18 10.49 -13.02 -0.56
C GLY A 18 10.10 -11.66 -1.17
N PHE A 19 9.16 -11.66 -2.11
CA PHE A 19 8.66 -10.49 -2.82
C PHE A 19 7.22 -10.74 -3.29
N ILE A 20 6.43 -9.67 -3.41
CA ILE A 20 5.07 -9.72 -3.96
C ILE A 20 5.00 -8.80 -5.19
N ASP A 21 4.63 -9.34 -6.35
CA ASP A 21 4.48 -8.53 -7.56
C ASP A 21 3.32 -7.52 -7.42
N VAL A 22 2.17 -7.99 -6.96
CA VAL A 22 0.96 -7.19 -6.76
C VAL A 22 0.29 -7.53 -5.42
N LEU A 23 0.10 -6.51 -4.58
CA LEU A 23 -0.61 -6.60 -3.31
C LEU A 23 -1.91 -5.78 -3.37
N LYS A 24 -3.07 -6.41 -3.19
CA LYS A 24 -4.34 -5.70 -2.91
C LYS A 24 -4.57 -5.65 -1.40
N VAL A 25 -4.95 -4.48 -0.88
CA VAL A 25 -5.38 -4.27 0.51
C VAL A 25 -6.77 -3.63 0.51
N ASP A 26 -7.71 -4.35 1.11
CA ASP A 26 -9.12 -4.00 1.24
C ASP A 26 -9.59 -4.66 2.54
N VAL A 27 -9.57 -3.89 3.63
CA VAL A 27 -9.70 -4.38 5.00
C VAL A 27 -10.61 -3.50 5.87
N GLU A 28 -11.54 -2.78 5.22
CA GLU A 28 -12.65 -2.05 5.84
C GLU A 28 -12.24 -1.07 6.96
N GLY A 29 -11.20 -0.26 6.74
CA GLY A 29 -10.78 0.84 7.62
C GLY A 29 -9.45 0.62 8.35
N VAL A 30 -8.89 -0.58 8.29
CA VAL A 30 -7.57 -0.93 8.88
C VAL A 30 -6.41 -0.60 7.92
N GLU A 31 -6.69 -0.12 6.70
CA GLU A 31 -5.66 0.19 5.69
C GLU A 31 -4.63 1.20 6.21
N PHE A 32 -5.08 2.16 7.01
CA PHE A 32 -4.23 3.20 7.56
C PHE A 32 -3.24 2.67 8.61
N ASP A 33 -3.64 1.70 9.43
CA ASP A 33 -2.73 1.06 10.38
C ASP A 33 -1.67 0.24 9.65
N ILE A 34 -2.03 -0.33 8.51
CA ILE A 34 -1.11 -1.03 7.61
C ILE A 34 -0.09 -0.06 6.99
N CYS A 35 -0.53 1.11 6.49
CA CYS A 35 0.41 2.11 5.94
C CYS A 35 1.39 2.61 7.01
N ASP A 36 0.91 2.84 8.24
CA ASP A 36 1.74 3.22 9.38
C ASP A 36 2.73 2.12 9.76
N ASP A 37 2.30 0.86 9.73
CA ASP A 37 3.15 -0.29 9.98
C ASP A 37 4.29 -0.40 8.97
N TRP A 38 3.99 -0.21 7.68
CA TRP A 38 4.99 -0.23 6.61
C TRP A 38 6.08 0.82 6.82
N LEU A 39 5.71 2.05 7.21
CA LEU A 39 6.69 3.08 7.55
C LEU A 39 7.58 2.72 8.74
N ARG A 40 7.06 1.95 9.70
CA ARG A 40 7.80 1.55 10.90
C ARG A 40 8.66 0.31 10.69
N MET A 41 8.51 -0.41 9.58
CA MET A 41 9.31 -1.62 9.30
C MET A 41 10.81 -1.33 9.20
N GLY A 42 11.21 -0.11 8.84
CA GLY A 42 12.62 0.29 8.71
C GLY A 42 13.37 -0.39 7.56
N THR A 43 12.67 -1.19 6.77
CA THR A 43 13.15 -1.85 5.55
C THR A 43 12.20 -1.55 4.41
N PRO A 44 12.68 -1.38 3.17
CA PRO A 44 11.82 -1.15 2.03
C PRO A 44 10.75 -2.24 1.89
N LEU A 45 9.52 -1.85 1.60
CA LEU A 45 8.44 -2.80 1.35
C LEU A 45 8.78 -3.69 0.13
N PRO A 46 8.87 -5.03 0.27
CA PRO A 46 9.24 -5.95 -0.81
C PRO A 46 8.04 -6.24 -1.73
N VAL A 47 7.45 -5.19 -2.26
CA VAL A 47 6.24 -5.21 -3.09
C VAL A 47 6.45 -4.32 -4.33
N GLY A 48 6.06 -4.82 -5.50
CA GLY A 48 6.17 -4.08 -6.77
C GLY A 48 5.04 -3.07 -6.99
N GLN A 49 3.80 -3.52 -6.80
CA GLN A 49 2.59 -2.73 -6.93
C GLN A 49 1.64 -2.97 -5.75
N VAL A 50 1.05 -1.91 -5.23
CA VAL A 50 0.04 -1.94 -4.17
C VAL A 50 -1.25 -1.31 -4.67
N LEU A 51 -2.37 -2.00 -4.53
CA LEU A 51 -3.72 -1.44 -4.70
C LEU A 51 -4.34 -1.30 -3.32
N LEU A 52 -4.68 -0.08 -2.92
CA LEU A 52 -5.35 0.23 -1.66
C LEU A 52 -6.79 0.66 -1.93
N GLU A 53 -7.74 0.05 -1.23
CA GLU A 53 -9.13 0.50 -1.17
C GLU A 53 -9.36 1.29 0.12
N PHE A 54 -9.47 2.60 0.01
CA PHE A 54 -9.59 3.50 1.15
C PHE A 54 -11.02 3.61 1.65
N HIS A 55 -11.25 3.10 2.85
CA HIS A 55 -12.51 3.26 3.59
C HIS A 55 -12.51 4.52 4.47
N ASP A 56 -11.96 5.64 3.98
CA ASP A 56 -11.75 6.85 4.79
C ASP A 56 -13.05 7.47 5.34
N ARG A 57 -14.19 7.21 4.70
CA ARG A 57 -15.52 7.62 5.16
C ARG A 57 -15.98 6.95 6.46
N LEU A 58 -15.39 5.81 6.82
CA LEU A 58 -15.75 5.08 8.05
C LEU A 58 -15.13 5.69 9.31
N LEU A 59 -14.15 6.58 9.15
CA LEU A 59 -13.39 7.17 10.25
C LEU A 59 -13.56 8.69 10.28
N ARG A 60 -13.69 9.26 11.47
CA ARG A 60 -13.83 10.72 11.66
C ARG A 60 -12.62 11.49 11.12
N ASP A 61 -11.43 10.92 11.21
CA ASP A 61 -10.16 11.46 10.77
C ASP A 61 -9.63 10.80 9.48
N GLY A 62 -10.45 9.97 8.81
CA GLY A 62 -10.00 9.13 7.69
C GLY A 62 -9.34 9.90 6.54
N LYS A 63 -9.81 11.11 6.23
CA LYS A 63 -9.18 11.97 5.20
C LYS A 63 -7.73 12.35 5.55
N VAL A 64 -7.45 12.61 6.83
CA VAL A 64 -6.10 12.93 7.32
C VAL A 64 -5.24 11.67 7.24
N ARG A 65 -5.77 10.52 7.67
CA ARG A 65 -5.06 9.23 7.61
C ARG A 65 -4.75 8.81 6.17
N LYS A 66 -5.69 9.04 5.23
CA LYS A 66 -5.49 8.82 3.80
C LYS A 66 -4.35 9.67 3.27
N ARG A 67 -4.31 10.96 3.60
CA ARG A 67 -3.18 11.84 3.23
C ARG A 67 -1.86 11.33 3.77
N ALA A 68 -1.81 10.89 5.03
CA ALA A 68 -0.62 10.32 5.63
C ALA A 68 -0.16 9.03 4.93
N CYS A 69 -1.09 8.14 4.55
CA CYS A 69 -0.77 6.94 3.78
C CYS A 69 -0.19 7.30 2.40
N TYR A 70 -0.73 8.31 1.72
CA TYR A 70 -0.16 8.81 0.47
C TYR A 70 1.30 9.28 0.62
N GLU A 71 1.58 10.05 1.66
CA GLU A 71 2.95 10.49 1.97
C GLU A 71 3.85 9.29 2.32
N ALA A 72 3.30 8.28 2.99
CA ALA A 72 4.01 7.05 3.31
C ALA A 72 4.45 6.31 2.06
N MET A 73 3.51 6.06 1.14
CA MET A 73 3.77 5.38 -0.13
C MET A 73 4.80 6.13 -0.97
N ALA A 74 4.71 7.47 -1.00
CA ALA A 74 5.68 8.30 -1.71
C ALA A 74 7.09 8.22 -1.08
N ARG A 75 7.20 8.26 0.26
CA ARG A 75 8.49 8.08 0.97
C ARG A 75 9.11 6.70 0.73
N GLU A 76 8.27 5.68 0.64
CA GLU A 76 8.69 4.32 0.27
C GLU A 76 9.14 4.22 -1.19
N GLY A 77 8.91 5.22 -2.04
CA GLY A 77 9.31 5.22 -3.45
C GLY A 77 8.26 4.66 -4.41
N PHE A 78 6.99 4.61 -4.00
CA PHE A 78 5.89 4.31 -4.90
C PHE A 78 5.33 5.59 -5.55
N THR A 79 4.81 5.44 -6.76
CA THR A 79 4.08 6.48 -7.49
C THR A 79 2.63 6.06 -7.65
N GLU A 80 1.69 6.99 -7.46
CA GLU A 80 0.29 6.78 -7.84
C GLU A 80 0.19 6.62 -9.37
N VAL A 81 -0.34 5.50 -9.84
CA VAL A 81 -0.50 5.19 -11.27
C VAL A 81 -1.96 5.10 -11.71
N TYR A 82 -2.88 4.94 -10.75
CA TYR A 82 -4.31 4.90 -11.03
C TYR A 82 -5.13 5.34 -9.81
N VAL A 83 -6.23 6.04 -10.07
CA VAL A 83 -7.27 6.38 -9.08
C VAL A 83 -8.63 6.11 -9.70
N SER A 84 -9.46 5.37 -8.99
CA SER A 84 -10.87 5.14 -9.36
C SER A 84 -11.70 6.43 -9.35
N ARG A 85 -12.87 6.41 -10.00
CA ARG A 85 -13.75 7.60 -10.09
C ARG A 85 -14.25 8.09 -8.73
N ASN A 86 -14.58 7.17 -7.83
CA ASN A 86 -14.98 7.45 -6.44
C ASN A 86 -13.78 7.74 -5.53
N LYS A 87 -12.55 7.56 -6.02
CA LYS A 87 -11.29 7.76 -5.29
C LYS A 87 -11.11 6.81 -4.09
N GLU A 88 -11.85 5.71 -4.05
CA GLU A 88 -11.72 4.70 -3.00
C GLU A 88 -10.57 3.76 -3.36
N GLU A 89 -10.50 3.27 -4.60
CA GLU A 89 -9.37 2.46 -5.06
C GLU A 89 -8.24 3.32 -5.65
N VAL A 90 -7.02 3.07 -5.18
CA VAL A 90 -5.80 3.76 -5.62
C VAL A 90 -4.70 2.72 -5.84
N THR A 91 -4.05 2.78 -6.99
CA THR A 91 -2.90 1.93 -7.31
C THR A 91 -1.61 2.72 -7.23
N PHE A 92 -0.67 2.18 -6.47
CA PHE A 92 0.70 2.66 -6.30
C PHE A 92 1.67 1.64 -6.91
N ALA A 93 2.64 2.08 -7.69
CA ALA A 93 3.66 1.19 -8.25
C ALA A 93 5.07 1.79 -8.13
N ARG A 94 6.07 0.93 -7.96
CA ARG A 94 7.47 1.33 -8.11
C ARG A 94 7.78 1.44 -9.59
N LEU A 95 7.93 2.67 -10.09
CA LEU A 95 8.26 2.95 -11.49
C LEU A 95 9.75 2.74 -11.79
N ALA A 96 10.35 1.70 -11.22
CA ALA A 96 11.64 1.20 -11.69
C ALA A 96 11.39 0.29 -12.90
N ILE A 97 10.88 0.86 -14.01
CA ILE A 97 10.65 0.13 -15.25
C ILE A 97 11.30 0.91 -16.40
N VAL A 98 12.48 0.40 -16.80
CA VAL A 98 13.28 0.67 -18.01
C VAL A 98 13.91 2.07 -18.10
N GLY A 99 15.24 2.11 -18.05
CA GLY A 99 16.00 3.33 -18.28
C GLY A 99 15.67 3.97 -19.64
N ASN A 100 15.54 5.29 -19.65
CA ASN A 100 15.61 6.18 -20.82
C ASN A 100 15.14 5.54 -22.14
N ILE A 101 13.84 5.29 -22.29
CA ILE A 101 13.28 5.30 -23.63
C ILE A 101 12.91 6.74 -23.91
N SER A 102 13.84 7.44 -24.57
CA SER A 102 13.60 8.74 -25.19
C SER A 102 12.27 8.68 -25.94
N LYS A 103 11.39 9.66 -25.68
CA LYS A 103 10.15 9.86 -26.41
C LYS A 103 10.42 9.75 -27.92
N ILE A 104 9.77 8.80 -28.59
CA ILE A 104 9.67 8.72 -30.05
C ILE A 104 8.58 9.69 -30.49
#